data_AF-A0A960YTJ1-F1
#
_entry.id   AF-A0A960YTJ1-F1
#
_cell.length_a   1.000
_cell.length_b   1.000
_cell.length_c   1.000
_cell.angle_alpha   90.00
_cell.angle_beta   90.00
_cell.angle_gamma   90.00
#
_symmetry.space_group_name_H-M   'P 1'
#
loop_
_entity.id
_entity.type
_entity.pdbx_description
1 polymer ?
#
loop_
_entity_poly.entity_id
_entity_poly.type
_entity_poly.pdbx_seq_one_letter_code
_entity_poly.pdbx_strand_id
1 'polypeptide(L)'
;MQWEKILKDSVNDGTIKELHLRHVPVLKTCENWNDVKEIGSINHKTKYAHYNGILAKYGDRLFYIPEERVQALAPFRNWKIKKKIKVTEIGKK
;
A
#
# COMPACT_ATOMS: atom_id res chain seq x y z
N MET A 1 4.61 -10.97 -14.06
CA MET A 1 5.73 -11.91 -13.89
C MET A 1 7.00 -11.30 -13.26
N GLN A 2 7.67 -10.28 -13.81
CA GLN A 2 8.85 -9.67 -13.12
C GLN A 2 8.48 -8.65 -12.03
N TRP A 3 7.48 -7.79 -12.26
CA TRP A 3 7.09 -6.73 -11.32
C TRP A 3 6.49 -7.25 -10.00
N GLU A 4 5.72 -8.34 -10.04
CA GLU A 4 5.09 -8.91 -8.84
C GLU A 4 6.12 -9.40 -7.82
N LYS A 5 7.24 -9.99 -8.29
CA LYS A 5 8.34 -10.41 -7.43
C LYS A 5 9.08 -9.22 -6.82
N ILE A 6 9.30 -8.16 -7.61
CA ILE A 6 9.96 -6.93 -7.15
C ILE A 6 9.09 -6.19 -6.12
N LEU A 7 7.77 -6.18 -6.32
CA LEU A 7 6.83 -5.50 -5.43
C LEU A 7 6.62 -6.24 -4.10
N LYS A 8 6.74 -7.57 -4.07
CA LYS A 8 6.57 -8.38 -2.85
C LYS A 8 7.50 -7.95 -1.69
N ASP A 9 8.70 -7.48 -2.03
CA ASP A 9 9.75 -6.99 -1.13
C ASP A 9 10.06 -5.50 -1.35
N SER A 10 9.17 -4.76 -2.03
CA SER A 10 9.40 -3.34 -2.31
C SER A 10 9.29 -2.44 -1.07
N VAL A 11 8.68 -2.95 0.00
CA VAL A 11 8.62 -2.30 1.30
C VAL A 11 9.74 -2.83 2.18
N ASN A 12 10.83 -2.07 2.28
CA ASN A 12 11.98 -2.41 3.12
C ASN A 12 12.14 -1.37 4.21
N ASP A 13 12.29 -1.83 5.45
CA ASP A 13 12.53 -1.00 6.63
C ASP A 13 11.50 0.15 6.83
N GLY A 14 10.23 -0.09 6.46
CA GLY A 14 9.19 0.93 6.56
C GLY A 14 9.29 2.02 5.49
N THR A 15 10.04 1.78 4.41
CA THR A 15 10.14 2.68 3.26
C THR A 15 9.71 2.00 1.97
N ILE A 16 9.19 2.78 1.02
CA ILE A 16 8.89 2.32 -0.34
C ILE A 16 9.36 3.37 -1.35
N LYS A 17 9.92 2.92 -2.48
CA LYS A 17 10.27 3.83 -3.58
C LYS A 17 9.02 4.33 -4.26
N GLU A 18 8.97 5.62 -4.61
CA GLU A 18 7.82 6.21 -5.32
C GLU A 18 7.51 5.46 -6.63
N LEU A 19 8.54 5.06 -7.38
CA LEU A 19 8.39 4.26 -8.60
C LEU A 19 7.62 2.96 -8.33
N HIS A 20 7.96 2.24 -7.26
CA HIS A 20 7.27 1.01 -6.90
C HIS A 20 5.82 1.29 -6.50
N LEU A 21 5.58 2.34 -5.70
CA LEU A 21 4.24 2.73 -5.27
C LEU A 21 3.30 3.00 -6.45
N ARG A 22 3.79 3.62 -7.54
CA ARG A 22 3.01 3.83 -8.77
C ARG A 22 2.58 2.54 -9.47
N HIS A 23 3.35 1.47 -9.31
CA HIS A 23 3.06 0.17 -9.89
C HIS A 23 2.29 -0.77 -8.95
N VAL A 24 2.12 -0.40 -7.67
CA VAL A 24 1.32 -1.21 -6.74
C VAL A 24 -0.15 -1.15 -7.17
N PRO A 25 -0.79 -2.31 -7.42
CA PRO A 25 -2.20 -2.34 -7.78
C PRO A 25 -3.08 -1.93 -6.62
N VAL A 26 -4.17 -1.24 -6.94
CA VAL A 26 -5.20 -0.88 -5.97
C VAL A 26 -6.09 -2.11 -5.70
N LEU A 27 -6.22 -2.52 -4.44
CA LEU A 27 -7.12 -3.61 -4.05
C LEU A 27 -8.56 -3.12 -4.07
N LYS A 28 -9.25 -3.31 -5.20
CA LYS A 28 -10.65 -2.89 -5.38
C LYS A 28 -11.60 -3.74 -4.56
N THR A 29 -11.47 -5.06 -4.67
CA THR A 29 -12.29 -6.06 -4.00
C THR A 29 -11.44 -7.28 -3.66
N CYS A 30 -11.87 -8.05 -2.68
CA CYS A 30 -11.34 -9.37 -2.37
C CYS A 30 -12.47 -10.22 -1.78
N GLU A 31 -12.30 -11.55 -1.82
CA GLU A 31 -13.30 -12.48 -1.30
C GLU A 31 -13.48 -12.33 0.21
N ASN A 32 -12.36 -12.19 0.93
CA ASN A 32 -12.36 -12.00 2.37
C ASN A 32 -11.39 -10.89 2.77
N TRP A 33 -11.96 -9.77 3.22
CA TRP A 33 -11.16 -8.65 3.73
C TRP A 33 -10.35 -9.03 4.96
N ASN A 34 -10.76 -10.02 5.74
CA ASN A 34 -10.01 -10.43 6.94
C ASN A 34 -8.64 -11.04 6.64
N ASP A 35 -8.44 -11.57 5.44
CA ASP A 35 -7.15 -12.14 5.01
C ASP A 35 -6.13 -11.09 4.56
N VAL A 36 -6.57 -9.83 4.43
CA VAL A 36 -5.73 -8.71 3.99
C VAL A 36 -4.84 -8.24 5.15
N LYS A 37 -3.53 -8.52 5.09
CA LYS A 37 -2.58 -8.15 6.15
C LYS A 37 -2.02 -6.75 5.94
N GLU A 38 -2.31 -5.83 6.84
CA GLU A 38 -1.81 -4.47 6.80
C GLU A 38 -0.30 -4.42 7.03
N ILE A 39 0.41 -3.66 6.19
CA ILE A 39 1.85 -3.41 6.33
C ILE A 39 2.07 -2.06 6.99
N GLY A 40 1.39 -1.02 6.50
CA GLY A 40 1.46 0.32 7.07
C GLY A 40 0.73 1.36 6.24
N SER A 41 0.54 2.55 6.81
CA SER A 41 -0.12 3.67 6.14
C SER A 41 0.84 4.51 5.32
N ILE A 42 0.37 5.02 4.20
CA ILE A 42 1.08 5.98 3.34
C ILE A 42 0.28 7.27 3.32
N ASN A 43 0.98 8.38 3.50
CA ASN A 43 0.48 9.70 3.17
C ASN A 43 1.60 10.43 2.41
N HIS A 44 1.53 10.41 1.08
CA HIS A 44 2.52 10.99 0.19
C HIS A 44 1.87 11.73 -0.97
N LYS A 45 2.18 13.02 -1.10
CA LYS A 45 1.68 13.86 -2.18
C LYS A 45 2.76 13.99 -3.26
N THR A 46 2.44 13.54 -4.46
CA THR A 46 3.26 13.74 -5.65
C THR A 46 2.75 14.93 -6.46
N LYS A 47 3.48 15.30 -7.53
CA LYS A 47 3.04 16.35 -8.46
C LYS A 47 1.68 16.08 -9.12
N TYR A 48 1.31 14.80 -9.31
CA TYR A 48 0.13 14.41 -10.10
C TYR A 48 -0.89 13.59 -9.33
N ALA A 49 -0.56 13.11 -8.13
CA ALA A 49 -1.42 12.21 -7.35
C ALA A 49 -1.13 12.34 -5.86
N HIS A 50 -2.14 12.13 -5.03
CA HIS A 50 -2.00 12.00 -3.58
C HIS A 50 -2.27 10.56 -3.17
N TYR A 51 -1.24 9.89 -2.69
CA TYR A 51 -1.35 8.57 -2.09
C TYR A 51 -1.65 8.74 -0.61
N ASN A 52 -2.93 8.64 -0.25
CA ASN A 52 -3.38 8.55 1.13
C ASN A 52 -4.16 7.25 1.37
N GLY A 53 -3.60 6.35 2.20
CA GLY A 53 -4.18 5.02 2.40
C GLY A 53 -3.25 4.05 3.11
N ILE A 54 -3.46 2.75 2.89
CA ILE A 54 -2.73 1.65 3.53
C ILE A 54 -2.12 0.75 2.45
N LEU A 55 -0.87 0.33 2.66
CA LEU A 55 -0.31 -0.83 1.98
C LEU A 55 -0.66 -2.09 2.75
N ALA A 56 -1.14 -3.10 2.02
CA ALA A 56 -1.48 -4.39 2.59
C ALA A 56 -1.06 -5.53 1.67
N LYS A 57 -0.77 -6.69 2.25
CA LYS A 57 -0.58 -7.95 1.54
C LYS A 57 -1.88 -8.73 1.52
N TYR A 58 -2.25 -9.23 0.36
CA TYR A 58 -3.34 -10.19 0.19
C TYR A 58 -2.79 -11.39 -0.60
N GLY A 59 -2.77 -12.55 0.04
CA GLY A 59 -1.95 -13.68 -0.40
C GLY A 59 -0.47 -13.30 -0.49
N ASP A 60 0.15 -13.59 -1.63
CA ASP A 60 1.55 -13.27 -1.92
C ASP A 60 1.79 -11.89 -2.55
N ARG A 61 0.72 -11.11 -2.77
CA ARG A 61 0.77 -9.85 -3.53
C ARG A 61 0.64 -8.62 -2.62
N LEU A 62 1.36 -7.58 -2.99
CA LEU A 62 1.27 -6.25 -2.37
C LEU A 62 0.18 -5.43 -3.06
N PHE A 63 -0.65 -4.79 -2.27
CA PHE A 63 -1.72 -3.91 -2.74
C PHE A 63 -1.77 -2.59 -1.97
N TYR A 64 -2.35 -1.61 -2.63
CA TYR A 64 -2.69 -0.32 -2.05
C TYR A 64 -4.20 -0.22 -1.83
N ILE A 65 -4.59 0.26 -0.65
CA ILE A 65 -5.98 0.49 -0.24
C ILE A 65 -6.12 1.98 0.05
N PRO A 66 -6.90 2.73 -0.74
CA PRO A 66 -7.07 4.17 -0.51
C PRO A 66 -7.86 4.41 0.78
N GLU A 67 -7.61 5.56 1.42
CA GLU A 67 -8.23 5.93 2.71
C GLU A 67 -9.76 5.82 2.70
N GLU A 68 -10.42 6.29 1.63
CA GLU A 68 -11.87 6.17 1.44
C GLU A 68 -12.39 4.74 1.66
N ARG A 69 -11.62 3.74 1.18
CA ARG A 69 -11.99 2.33 1.27
C ARG A 69 -11.72 1.78 2.66
N VAL A 70 -10.62 2.21 3.28
CA VAL A 70 -10.31 1.86 4.67
C VAL A 70 -11.45 2.34 5.57
N GLN A 71 -11.89 3.59 5.41
CA GLN A 71 -12.98 4.17 6.18
C GLN A 71 -14.31 3.46 5.93
N ALA A 72 -14.65 3.17 4.67
CA ALA A 72 -15.86 2.43 4.33
C ALA A 72 -15.91 1.02 4.95
N LEU A 73 -14.75 0.38 5.12
CA LEU A 73 -14.62 -0.96 5.69
C LEU A 73 -14.39 -0.96 7.20
N ALA A 74 -14.07 0.18 7.81
CA ALA A 74 -13.78 0.30 9.24
C ALA A 74 -14.90 -0.24 10.17
N PRO A 75 -16.20 -0.12 9.84
CA PRO A 75 -17.27 -0.73 10.66
C PRO A 75 -17.27 -2.26 10.63
N PHE A 76 -16.81 -2.85 9.54
CA PHE A 76 -16.83 -4.31 9.31
C PHE A 76 -15.52 -4.99 9.69
N ARG A 77 -14.44 -4.21 9.77
CA ARG A 77 -13.10 -4.72 10.03
C ARG A 77 -12.26 -3.70 10.80
N ASN A 78 -11.64 -4.18 11.87
CA ASN A 78 -10.67 -3.40 12.62
C ASN A 78 -9.30 -3.40 11.93
N TRP A 79 -8.91 -2.27 11.34
CA TRP A 79 -7.62 -2.10 10.66
C TRP A 79 -6.48 -1.91 11.65
N LYS A 80 -5.52 -2.85 11.69
CA LYS A 80 -4.38 -2.79 12.61
C LYS A 80 -3.17 -2.12 11.95
N ILE A 81 -3.26 -0.81 11.75
CA ILE A 81 -2.17 -0.01 11.14
C ILE A 81 -1.05 0.19 12.16
N LYS A 82 0.02 -0.58 12.05
CA LYS A 82 1.13 -0.56 13.02
C LYS A 82 2.18 0.51 12.76
N LYS A 83 2.37 0.91 11.50
CA LYS A 83 3.52 1.75 11.08
C LYS A 83 3.13 2.70 9.95
N LYS A 84 3.78 3.87 9.92
CA LYS A 84 3.76 4.79 8.78
C LYS A 84 4.89 4.41 7.83
N ILE A 85 4.58 4.27 6.54
CA ILE A 85 5.52 3.96 5.48
C ILE A 85 5.98 5.26 4.85
N LYS A 86 7.29 5.50 4.83
CA LYS A 86 7.87 6.69 4.18
C LYS A 86 8.11 6.40 2.70
N VAL A 87 7.64 7.29 1.83
CA VAL A 87 7.94 7.19 0.40
C VAL A 87 9.27 7.89 0.13
N THR A 88 10.21 7.18 -0.47
CA THR A 88 11.49 7.73 -0.92
C THR A 88 11.40 8.03 -2.42
N GLU A 89 11.53 9.29 -2.79
CA GLU A 89 11.70 9.69 -4.18
C GLU A 89 13.13 9.31 -4.61
N ILE A 90 13.27 8.59 -5.73
CA ILE A 90 14.60 8.49 -6.34
C ILE A 90 14.88 9.89 -6.89
N GLY A 91 15.75 10.61 -6.20
CA GLY A 91 16.21 11.92 -6.63
C GLY A 91 16.70 11.83 -8.08
N LYS A 92 16.21 12.77 -8.91
CA LYS A 92 16.97 13.23 -10.06
C LYS A 92 18.37 13.57 -9.55
N LYS A 93 19.36 12.80 -9.99
CA LYS A 93 20.76 13.20 -9.91
C LYS A 93 21.11 13.87 -11.23
#